data_AF-A0A1H7LTJ1-F1
#
_entry.id   AF-A0A1H7LTJ1-F1
#
_cell.length_a   1.000
_cell.length_b   1.000
_cell.length_c   1.000
_cell.angle_alpha   90.00
_cell.angle_beta   90.00
_cell.angle_gamma   90.00
#
_symmetry.space_group_name_H-M   'P 1'
#
loop_
_entity.id
_entity.type
_entity.pdbx_description
1 polymer ?
#
loop_
_entity_poly.entity_id
_entity_poly.type
_entity_poly.pdbx_seq_one_letter_code
_entity_poly.pdbx_strand_id
1 'polypeptide(L)'
;MTPSTPYSPLRDLSVTWLRTVAEAGEMFAATAQVMGHRTARMALAGPVPSERDQTEFSLMSREKKEAASESLQALGFGFFSLAMVIAVDMGNRMWATSVAAVALLASQSPSQWLEHQTALAGIAANAPANPLHLANSTARVMRESLAPIHERATANAKRLSSL
;
A
#
# COMPACT_ATOMS: atom_id res chain seq x y z
N MET A 1 1.03 27.75 18.16
CA MET A 1 0.90 26.32 18.50
C MET A 1 -0.38 25.82 17.87
N THR A 2 -0.32 25.21 16.69
CA THR A 2 -1.48 24.54 16.09
C THR A 2 -1.75 23.26 16.90
N PRO A 3 -2.99 23.01 17.35
CA PRO A 3 -3.29 21.78 18.08
C PRO A 3 -3.10 20.60 17.12
N SER A 4 -2.14 19.73 17.41
CA SER A 4 -1.99 18.45 16.74
C SER A 4 -3.26 17.63 16.97
N THR A 5 -3.97 17.34 15.88
CA THR A 5 -5.14 16.46 15.94
C THR A 5 -4.70 15.11 16.51
N PRO A 6 -5.38 14.56 17.53
CA PRO A 6 -4.98 13.29 18.12
C PRO A 6 -5.01 12.20 17.03
N TYR A 7 -3.88 11.50 16.87
CA TYR A 7 -3.74 10.36 15.97
C TYR A 7 -4.79 9.30 16.33
N SER A 8 -5.66 8.96 15.38
CA SER A 8 -6.69 7.94 15.56
C SER A 8 -6.45 6.80 14.57
N PRO A 9 -5.92 5.65 15.03
CA PRO A 9 -5.56 4.55 14.14
C PRO A 9 -6.77 3.96 13.39
N LEU A 10 -7.96 4.02 13.98
CA LEU A 10 -9.21 3.59 13.33
C LEU A 10 -9.62 4.54 12.20
N ARG A 11 -9.46 5.85 12.41
CA ARG A 11 -9.74 6.84 11.37
C ARG A 11 -8.77 6.68 10.20
N ASP A 12 -7.49 6.53 10.47
CA ASP A 12 -6.47 6.36 9.44
C ASP A 12 -6.67 5.07 8.64
N LEU A 13 -7.08 3.99 9.32
CA LEU A 13 -7.53 2.76 8.67
C LEU A 13 -8.68 3.03 7.70
N SER A 14 -9.75 3.64 8.19
CA SER A 14 -10.92 3.92 7.35
C SER A 14 -10.58 4.77 6.12
N VAL A 15 -9.77 5.83 6.28
CA VAL A 15 -9.38 6.72 5.19
C VAL A 15 -8.51 5.99 4.16
N THR A 16 -7.54 5.19 4.61
CA THR A 16 -6.65 4.45 3.71
C THR A 16 -7.43 3.44 2.89
N TRP A 17 -8.29 2.65 3.53
CA TRP A 17 -9.10 1.63 2.85
C TRP A 17 -10.13 2.24 1.90
N LEU A 18 -10.83 3.30 2.31
CA LEU A 18 -11.77 4.00 1.44
C LEU A 18 -11.08 4.54 0.20
N ARG A 19 -9.87 5.10 0.34
CA ARG A 19 -9.09 5.59 -0.79
C ARG A 19 -8.67 4.44 -1.72
N THR A 20 -8.16 3.33 -1.18
CA THR A 20 -7.79 2.16 -1.98
C THR A 20 -8.98 1.62 -2.78
N VAL A 21 -10.16 1.54 -2.16
CA VAL A 21 -11.39 1.10 -2.83
C VAL A 21 -11.81 2.09 -3.92
N ALA A 22 -11.73 3.40 -3.65
CA ALA A 22 -12.06 4.43 -4.63
C ALA A 22 -11.15 4.36 -5.87
N GLU A 23 -9.83 4.27 -5.67
CA GLU A 23 -8.86 4.16 -6.77
C GLU A 23 -9.05 2.86 -7.56
N ALA A 24 -9.35 1.73 -6.89
CA ALA A 24 -9.71 0.50 -7.59
C ALA A 24 -10.98 0.68 -8.43
N GLY A 25 -12.00 1.36 -7.91
CA GLY A 25 -13.23 1.68 -8.63
C GLY A 25 -12.99 2.55 -9.87
N GLU A 26 -12.15 3.58 -9.76
CA GLU A 26 -11.74 4.42 -10.88
C GLU A 26 -11.00 3.62 -11.96
N MET A 27 -10.08 2.75 -11.56
CA MET A 27 -9.37 1.86 -12.47
C MET A 27 -10.34 0.92 -13.22
N PHE A 28 -11.32 0.34 -12.51
CA PHE A 28 -12.33 -0.52 -13.13
C PHE A 28 -13.20 0.26 -14.12
N ALA A 29 -13.65 1.46 -13.75
CA ALA A 29 -14.42 2.33 -14.63
C ALA A 29 -13.62 2.71 -15.90
N ALA A 30 -12.35 3.09 -15.75
CA ALA A 30 -11.47 3.39 -16.88
C ALA A 30 -11.26 2.16 -17.78
N THR A 31 -11.08 0.98 -17.18
CA THR A 31 -10.95 -0.28 -17.92
C THR A 31 -12.21 -0.61 -18.71
N ALA A 32 -13.39 -0.39 -18.13
CA ALA A 32 -14.68 -0.56 -18.82
C ALA A 32 -14.83 0.42 -20.00
N GLN A 33 -14.43 1.68 -19.84
CA GLN A 33 -14.44 2.68 -20.92
C GLN A 33 -13.54 2.24 -22.09
N VAL A 34 -12.32 1.78 -21.79
CA VAL A 34 -11.38 1.26 -22.81
C VAL A 34 -12.00 0.07 -23.57
N MET A 35 -12.59 -0.90 -22.86
CA MET A 35 -13.23 -2.05 -23.51
C MET A 35 -14.44 -1.64 -24.35
N GLY A 36 -15.27 -0.73 -23.84
CA GLY A 36 -16.44 -0.20 -24.53
C GLY A 36 -16.08 0.50 -25.84
N HIS A 37 -15.10 1.41 -25.80
CA HIS A 37 -14.64 2.12 -27.00
C HIS A 37 -14.12 1.14 -28.06
N ARG A 38 -13.30 0.15 -27.67
CA ARG A 38 -12.78 -0.86 -28.60
C ARG A 38 -13.87 -1.71 -29.22
N THR A 39 -14.86 -2.10 -28.42
CA THR A 39 -16.00 -2.90 -28.89
C THR A 39 -16.85 -2.11 -29.87
N ALA A 40 -17.11 -0.83 -29.58
CA ALA A 40 -17.83 0.06 -30.49
C ALA A 40 -17.08 0.26 -31.81
N ARG A 41 -15.76 0.48 -31.76
CA ARG A 41 -14.92 0.62 -32.98
C ARG A 41 -14.90 -0.65 -33.82
N MET A 42 -14.81 -1.84 -33.21
CA MET A 42 -14.90 -3.11 -33.92
C MET A 42 -16.29 -3.33 -34.54
N ALA A 43 -17.36 -2.90 -33.87
CA ALA A 43 -18.71 -2.98 -34.42
C ALA A 43 -18.89 -2.05 -35.64
N LEU A 44 -18.28 -0.86 -35.62
CA LEU A 44 -18.39 0.13 -36.69
C LEU A 44 -17.46 -0.15 -37.88
N ALA A 45 -16.21 -0.56 -37.63
CA ALA A 45 -15.20 -0.81 -38.67
C ALA A 45 -15.22 -2.26 -39.20
N GLY A 46 -15.91 -3.17 -38.53
CA GLY A 46 -15.88 -4.60 -38.81
C GLY A 46 -14.66 -5.30 -38.19
N PRO A 47 -14.38 -6.56 -38.58
CA PRO A 47 -13.36 -7.40 -37.94
C PRO A 47 -11.92 -6.88 -38.09
N VAL A 48 -11.69 -5.91 -38.98
CA VAL A 48 -10.37 -5.31 -39.22
C VAL A 48 -10.38 -3.86 -38.73
N PRO A 49 -9.71 -3.52 -37.62
CA PRO A 49 -9.59 -2.15 -37.15
C PRO A 49 -8.85 -1.26 -38.15
N SER A 50 -9.12 0.05 -38.13
CA SER A 50 -8.40 1.03 -38.95
C SER A 50 -6.89 1.05 -38.61
N GLU A 51 -6.02 1.50 -39.52
CA GLU A 51 -4.56 1.61 -39.25
C GLU A 51 -4.26 2.47 -38.01
N ARG A 52 -5.06 3.51 -37.79
CA ARG A 52 -4.99 4.35 -36.58
C ARG A 52 -5.30 3.54 -35.32
N ASP A 53 -6.36 2.74 -35.33
CA ASP A 53 -6.74 1.90 -34.19
C ASP A 53 -5.72 0.79 -33.93
N GLN A 54 -5.14 0.21 -34.99
CA GLN A 54 -4.06 -0.79 -34.86
C GLN A 54 -2.82 -0.20 -34.19
N THR A 55 -2.45 1.04 -34.57
CA THR A 55 -1.33 1.76 -33.97
C THR A 55 -1.60 2.05 -32.49
N GLU A 56 -2.80 2.56 -32.15
CA GLU A 56 -3.19 2.82 -30.77
C GLU A 56 -3.23 1.53 -29.93
N PHE A 57 -3.76 0.43 -30.48
CA PHE A 57 -3.79 -0.85 -29.75
C PHE A 57 -2.39 -1.43 -29.52
N SER A 58 -1.46 -1.25 -30.46
CA SER A 58 -0.06 -1.62 -30.29
C SER A 58 0.64 -0.78 -29.22
N LEU A 59 0.34 0.52 -29.15
CA LEU A 59 0.82 1.40 -28.08
C LEU A 59 0.29 0.96 -26.72
N MET A 60 -1.04 0.83 -26.59
CA MET A 60 -1.69 0.42 -25.34
C MET A 60 -1.22 -0.96 -24.84
N SER A 61 -0.91 -1.88 -25.75
CA SER A 61 -0.41 -3.20 -25.38
C SER A 61 1.01 -3.14 -24.80
N ARG A 62 1.85 -2.20 -25.24
CA ARG A 62 3.15 -1.94 -24.63
C ARG A 62 2.99 -1.31 -23.25
N GLU A 63 2.17 -0.28 -23.15
CA GLU A 63 1.86 0.40 -21.88
C GLU A 63 1.35 -0.59 -20.82
N LYS A 64 0.42 -1.51 -21.17
CA LYS A 64 -0.07 -2.53 -20.23
C LYS A 64 1.03 -3.43 -19.67
N LYS A 65 1.98 -3.85 -20.50
CA LYS A 65 3.09 -4.71 -20.08
C LYS A 65 4.05 -3.97 -19.16
N GLU A 66 4.38 -2.72 -19.51
CA GLU A 66 5.21 -1.85 -18.69
C GLU A 66 4.54 -1.59 -17.34
N ALA A 67 3.26 -1.21 -17.34
CA ALA A 67 2.47 -1.01 -16.12
C ALA A 67 2.50 -2.24 -15.22
N ALA A 68 2.29 -3.42 -15.79
CA ALA A 68 2.27 -4.68 -15.05
C ALA A 68 3.65 -4.97 -14.43
N SER A 69 4.73 -4.74 -15.17
CA SER A 69 6.09 -4.90 -14.68
C SER A 69 6.40 -3.93 -13.54
N GLU A 70 6.08 -2.65 -13.70
CA GLU A 70 6.26 -1.61 -12.68
C GLU A 70 5.41 -1.94 -11.42
N SER A 71 4.19 -2.41 -11.61
CA SER A 71 3.28 -2.81 -10.52
C SER A 71 3.81 -4.00 -9.73
N LEU A 72 4.31 -5.03 -10.42
CA LEU A 72 4.95 -6.19 -9.81
C LEU A 72 6.20 -5.80 -9.00
N GLN A 73 7.01 -4.90 -9.56
CA GLN A 73 8.20 -4.40 -8.89
C GLN A 73 7.84 -3.58 -7.63
N ALA A 74 6.86 -2.68 -7.73
CA ALA A 74 6.35 -1.89 -6.62
C ALA A 74 5.77 -2.78 -5.51
N LEU A 75 5.02 -3.82 -5.87
CA LEU A 75 4.51 -4.82 -4.93
C LEU A 75 5.66 -5.51 -4.17
N GLY A 76 6.67 -5.99 -4.91
CA GLY A 76 7.83 -6.67 -4.34
C GLY A 76 8.62 -5.79 -3.38
N PHE A 77 8.95 -4.56 -3.80
CA PHE A 77 9.66 -3.60 -2.95
C PHE A 77 8.84 -3.14 -1.75
N GLY A 78 7.53 -2.94 -1.92
CA GLY A 78 6.63 -2.57 -0.84
C GLY A 78 6.57 -3.63 0.25
N PHE A 79 6.39 -4.91 -0.12
CA PHE A 79 6.38 -6.01 0.85
C PHE A 79 7.76 -6.26 1.47
N PHE A 80 8.85 -6.15 0.70
CA PHE A 80 10.19 -6.27 1.25
C PHE A 80 10.46 -5.18 2.30
N SER A 81 10.10 -3.94 1.99
CA SER A 81 10.25 -2.80 2.92
C SER A 81 9.42 -2.99 4.17
N LEU A 82 8.16 -3.45 4.03
CA LEU A 82 7.29 -3.77 5.16
C LEU A 82 7.89 -4.87 6.05
N ALA A 83 8.43 -5.93 5.45
CA ALA A 83 9.10 -7.01 6.18
C ALA A 83 10.31 -6.50 6.97
N MET A 84 11.13 -5.62 6.37
CA MET A 84 12.28 -5.01 7.05
C MET A 84 11.86 -4.11 8.23
N VAL A 85 10.82 -3.30 8.07
CA VAL A 85 10.28 -2.46 9.16
C VAL A 85 9.82 -3.33 10.34
N ILE A 86 9.12 -4.42 10.07
CA ILE A 86 8.67 -5.36 11.09
C ILE A 86 9.87 -6.05 11.76
N ALA A 87 10.85 -6.50 10.98
CA ALA A 87 12.04 -7.17 11.50
C ALA A 87 12.86 -6.26 12.42
N VAL A 88 13.08 -5.00 12.02
CA VAL A 88 13.82 -4.02 12.82
C VAL A 88 13.05 -3.63 14.09
N ASP A 89 11.74 -3.40 14.01
CA ASP A 89 10.92 -3.11 15.21
C ASP A 89 10.97 -4.27 16.21
N MET A 90 10.81 -5.50 15.73
CA MET A 90 10.91 -6.69 16.58
C MET A 90 12.31 -6.83 17.20
N GLY A 91 13.37 -6.64 16.40
CA GLY A 91 14.75 -6.72 16.89
C GLY A 91 15.05 -5.68 17.97
N ASN A 92 14.64 -4.42 17.76
CA ASN A 92 14.79 -3.35 18.75
C ASN A 92 14.03 -3.65 20.05
N ARG A 93 12.83 -4.24 19.95
CA ARG A 93 12.03 -4.63 21.13
C ARG A 93 12.65 -5.80 21.88
N MET A 94 13.12 -6.83 21.18
CA MET A 94 13.83 -7.96 21.80
C MET A 94 15.06 -7.47 22.55
N TRP A 95 15.81 -6.54 21.95
CA TRP A 95 16.95 -5.91 22.60
C TRP A 95 16.53 -5.10 23.83
N ALA A 96 15.54 -4.22 23.70
CA ALA A 96 15.04 -3.41 24.83
C ALA A 96 14.51 -4.27 25.98
N THR A 97 13.80 -5.35 25.67
CA THR A 97 13.32 -6.34 26.65
C THR A 97 14.48 -7.01 27.38
N SER A 98 15.53 -7.38 26.64
CA SER A 98 16.73 -7.99 27.23
C SER A 98 17.44 -7.04 28.18
N VAL A 99 17.62 -5.77 27.77
CA VAL A 99 18.21 -4.72 28.63
C VAL A 99 17.37 -4.49 29.88
N ALA A 100 16.05 -4.40 29.75
CA ALA A 100 15.15 -4.20 30.90
C ALA A 100 15.14 -5.41 31.85
N ALA A 101 15.22 -6.63 31.32
CA ALA A 101 15.32 -7.84 32.15
C ALA A 101 16.65 -7.88 32.93
N VAL A 102 17.77 -7.53 32.29
CA VAL A 102 19.07 -7.42 32.97
C VAL A 102 19.03 -6.34 34.05
N ALA A 103 18.45 -5.18 33.76
CA ALA A 103 18.30 -4.10 34.74
C ALA A 103 17.49 -4.56 35.96
N LEU A 104 16.39 -5.29 35.75
CA LEU A 104 15.58 -5.85 36.83
C LEU A 104 16.35 -6.85 37.70
N LEU A 105 17.17 -7.72 37.08
CA LEU A 105 18.01 -8.67 37.80
C LEU A 105 19.16 -7.99 38.57
N ALA A 106 19.66 -6.86 38.05
CA ALA A 106 20.73 -6.08 38.67
C ALA A 106 20.25 -5.11 39.76
N SER A 107 18.94 -5.08 40.07
CA SER A 107 18.37 -4.20 41.09
C SER A 107 18.96 -4.48 42.48
N GLN A 108 19.42 -3.42 43.15
CA GLN A 108 20.02 -3.51 44.49
C GLN A 108 19.09 -3.06 45.62
N SER A 109 17.91 -2.53 45.28
CA SER A 109 16.90 -2.08 46.24
C SER A 109 15.48 -2.46 45.79
N PRO A 110 14.52 -2.54 46.74
CA PRO A 110 13.11 -2.73 46.41
C PRO A 110 12.54 -1.63 45.50
N SER A 111 12.99 -0.39 45.65
CA SER A 111 12.53 0.72 44.81
C SER A 111 13.01 0.59 43.35
N GLN A 112 14.28 0.21 43.15
CA GLN A 112 14.83 -0.07 41.81
C GLN A 112 14.16 -1.28 41.16
N TRP A 113 13.89 -2.33 41.94
CA TRP A 113 13.16 -3.49 41.45
C TRP A 113 11.78 -3.11 40.94
N LEU A 114 11.02 -2.30 41.69
CA LEU A 114 9.70 -1.83 41.29
C LEU A 114 9.77 -1.00 39.99
N GLU A 115 10.73 -0.06 39.90
CA GLU A 115 10.94 0.78 38.72
C GLU A 115 11.24 -0.06 37.47
N HIS A 116 12.23 -0.95 37.54
CA HIS A 116 12.60 -1.82 36.42
C HIS A 116 11.48 -2.80 36.04
N GLN A 117 10.69 -3.27 37.02
CA GLN A 117 9.54 -4.13 36.75
C GLN A 117 8.47 -3.36 35.95
N THR A 118 8.19 -2.11 36.31
CA THR A 118 7.24 -1.27 35.55
C THR A 118 7.76 -0.96 34.14
N ALA A 119 9.06 -0.71 33.98
CA ALA A 119 9.67 -0.49 32.67
C ALA A 119 9.55 -1.73 31.76
N LEU A 120 9.86 -2.92 32.30
CA LEU A 120 9.71 -4.18 31.58
C LEU A 120 8.25 -4.46 31.21
N ALA A 121 7.32 -4.25 32.14
CA ALA A 121 5.89 -4.38 31.89
C ALA A 121 5.40 -3.39 30.83
N GLY A 122 5.93 -2.16 30.80
CA GLY A 122 5.63 -1.16 29.79
C GLY A 122 6.12 -1.56 28.39
N ILE A 123 7.29 -2.19 28.29
CA ILE A 123 7.80 -2.74 27.02
C ILE A 123 6.88 -3.89 26.54
N ALA A 124 6.49 -4.78 27.44
CA ALA A 124 5.62 -5.93 27.15
C ALA A 124 4.18 -5.54 26.81
N ALA A 125 3.63 -4.51 27.46
CA ALA A 125 2.27 -4.01 27.23
C ALA A 125 2.09 -3.36 25.85
N ASN A 126 3.19 -2.94 25.22
CA ASN A 126 3.19 -2.46 23.84
C ASN A 126 3.36 -3.66 22.88
N ALA A 127 2.26 -4.36 22.62
CA ALA A 127 2.21 -5.54 21.75
C ALA A 127 2.85 -5.30 20.36
N PRO A 128 3.50 -6.33 19.76
CA PRO A 128 4.14 -6.22 18.45
C PRO A 128 3.10 -5.98 17.35
N ALA A 129 3.50 -5.19 16.33
CA ALA A 129 2.71 -4.79 15.17
C ALA A 129 1.21 -4.60 15.46
N ASN A 130 0.83 -3.40 15.92
CA ASN A 130 -0.57 -2.97 16.00
C ASN A 130 -1.33 -3.49 14.75
N PRO A 131 -2.30 -4.41 14.90
CA PRO A 131 -2.95 -5.05 13.74
C PRO A 131 -3.54 -4.04 12.76
N LEU A 132 -4.00 -2.89 13.27
CA LEU A 132 -4.50 -1.78 12.45
C LEU A 132 -3.38 -1.10 11.65
N HIS A 133 -2.19 -0.96 12.24
CA HIS A 133 -1.02 -0.42 11.54
C HIS A 133 -0.52 -1.37 10.45
N LEU A 134 -0.53 -2.67 10.72
CA LEU A 134 -0.19 -3.70 9.73
C LEU A 134 -1.19 -3.65 8.55
N ALA A 135 -2.49 -3.68 8.85
CA ALA A 135 -3.54 -3.57 7.83
C ALA A 135 -3.41 -2.30 6.99
N ASN A 136 -3.12 -1.15 7.63
CA ASN A 136 -2.85 0.11 6.93
C ASN A 136 -1.62 0.05 6.01
N SER A 137 -0.54 -0.54 6.50
CA SER A 137 0.70 -0.67 5.73
C SER A 137 0.51 -1.56 4.51
N THR A 138 -0.22 -2.67 4.66
CA THR A 138 -0.59 -3.54 3.54
C THR A 138 -1.49 -2.84 2.53
N ALA A 139 -2.51 -2.10 2.98
CA ALA A 139 -3.40 -1.35 2.08
C ALA A 139 -2.63 -0.29 1.27
N ARG A 140 -1.63 0.35 1.88
CA ARG A 140 -0.72 1.28 1.20
C ARG A 140 0.15 0.59 0.16
N VAL A 141 0.78 -0.54 0.50
CA VAL A 141 1.58 -1.33 -0.46
C VAL A 141 0.74 -1.74 -1.67
N MET A 142 -0.49 -2.21 -1.44
CA MET A 142 -1.41 -2.57 -2.52
C MET A 142 -1.73 -1.37 -3.42
N ARG A 143 -2.04 -0.22 -2.81
CA ARG A 143 -2.34 1.01 -3.54
C ARG A 143 -1.17 1.46 -4.41
N GLU A 144 0.03 1.54 -3.83
CA GLU A 144 1.25 1.91 -4.55
C GLU A 144 1.57 0.91 -5.66
N SER A 145 1.30 -0.38 -5.44
CA SER A 145 1.49 -1.40 -6.47
C SER A 145 0.52 -1.29 -7.64
N LEU A 146 -0.71 -0.81 -7.43
CA LEU A 146 -1.71 -0.68 -8.48
C LEU A 146 -1.62 0.66 -9.24
N ALA A 147 -0.90 1.64 -8.69
CA ALA A 147 -0.79 2.98 -9.26
C ALA A 147 -0.35 2.99 -10.75
N PRO A 148 0.66 2.22 -11.20
CA PRO A 148 1.06 2.23 -12.61
C PRO A 148 -0.03 1.73 -13.57
N ILE A 149 -0.83 0.74 -13.14
CA ILE A 149 -1.95 0.21 -13.91
C ILE A 149 -3.10 1.21 -13.94
N HIS A 150 -3.44 1.83 -12.80
CA HIS A 150 -4.48 2.86 -12.72
C HIS A 150 -4.14 4.06 -13.62
N GLU A 151 -2.91 4.56 -13.55
CA GLU A 151 -2.44 5.69 -14.34
C GLU A 151 -2.57 5.41 -15.84
N ARG A 152 -2.07 4.27 -16.32
CA ARG A 152 -2.17 3.92 -17.75
C ARG A 152 -3.59 3.60 -18.18
N ALA A 153 -4.41 2.98 -17.33
CA ALA A 153 -5.82 2.74 -17.64
C ALA A 153 -6.60 4.06 -17.83
N THR A 154 -6.39 5.03 -16.93
CA THR A 154 -7.05 6.35 -16.98
C THR A 154 -6.53 7.22 -18.14
N ALA A 155 -5.22 7.24 -18.38
CA ALA A 155 -4.63 7.91 -19.53
C ALA A 155 -5.16 7.34 -20.86
N ASN A 156 -5.30 6.02 -20.96
CA ASN A 156 -5.80 5.35 -22.15
C ASN A 156 -7.28 5.65 -22.37
N ALA A 157 -8.10 5.61 -21.32
CA ALA A 157 -9.51 5.99 -21.40
C ALA A 157 -9.65 7.44 -21.90
N LYS A 158 -8.82 8.36 -21.40
CA LYS A 158 -8.81 9.76 -21.84
C LYS A 158 -8.42 9.91 -23.31
N ARG A 159 -7.35 9.24 -23.77
CA ARG A 159 -6.95 9.27 -25.19
C ARG A 159 -8.06 8.73 -26.08
N LEU A 160 -8.62 7.57 -25.76
CA LEU A 160 -9.69 6.96 -26.56
C LEU A 160 -10.96 7.83 -26.60
N SER A 161 -11.27 8.57 -25.55
CA SER A 161 -12.40 9.52 -25.56
C SER A 161 -12.22 10.70 -26.53
N SER A 162 -10.98 10.95 -26.97
CA SER A 162 -10.62 12.03 -27.91
C SER A 162 -10.37 11.56 -29.35
N LEU A 163 -10.51 10.26 -29.61
CA LEU A 163 -10.36 9.62 -30.93
C LEU A 163 -11.71 9.43 -31.64
#